data_AF-A0AAW7QMA4-F1
#
_entry.id   AF-A0AAW7QMA4-F1
#
_cell.length_a   1.000
_cell.length_b   1.000
_cell.length_c   1.000
_cell.angle_alpha   90.00
_cell.angle_beta   90.00
_cell.angle_gamma   90.00
#
_symmetry.space_group_name_H-M   'P 1'
#
loop_
_entity.id
_entity.type
_entity.pdbx_description
1 polymer ?
#
loop_
_entity_poly.entity_id
_entity_poly.type
_entity_poly.pdbx_seq_one_letter_code
_entity_poly.pdbx_strand_id
1 'polypeptide(L)'
;MAFVTGLLLIDAPASALNNLGNPGEREENTVGVKVISTKAGNFPYVSAQAFRYWLRMTLEQRVPEWKASPIFREEKIAYTDANPIRYWDDDLFGYMRAPGKADTAKRSREQISSLEESTPVKDTVTRASPFRVSTLVSIAPVNPTSDFGVMARHEGNPVPHEHQFYRTTLKGLFSLDLWACGTFSYRNRTGFRNLDEERVRLIGDVPGVEHLENEKSYRLPKAERLARVKALFTGMAQLEGGAKQTLHYTDVSPALVIFAVTKGGNHIFHHTVGANRVGLPEIKIEALRDALRVFADGILSPVYVGWVKGYLDEARASFEQFIADYNAHASAQNLPQIRLSHPREAFTTFVQDCDQHPEWLD
;
A
#
# COMPACT_ATOMS: atom_id res chain seq x y z
N MET A 1 -7.68 9.46 17.34
CA MET A 1 -6.83 9.01 16.21
C MET A 1 -7.18 7.58 15.84
N ALA A 2 -7.97 7.45 14.79
CA ALA A 2 -8.32 6.18 14.17
C ALA A 2 -7.38 5.87 12.99
N PHE A 3 -7.28 4.59 12.67
CA PHE A 3 -6.48 4.04 11.58
C PHE A 3 -7.31 3.01 10.84
N VAL A 4 -7.15 2.88 9.52
CA VAL A 4 -7.52 1.64 8.84
C VAL A 4 -6.32 0.72 8.92
N THR A 5 -6.46 -0.45 9.55
CA THR A 5 -5.36 -1.39 9.78
C THR A 5 -5.70 -2.72 9.14
N GLY A 6 -4.79 -3.28 8.33
CA GLY A 6 -5.08 -4.52 7.64
C GLY A 6 -3.88 -5.29 7.14
N LEU A 7 -4.11 -6.58 6.88
CA LEU A 7 -3.18 -7.46 6.18
C LEU A 7 -3.80 -7.92 4.87
N LEU A 8 -2.95 -8.26 3.92
CA LEU A 8 -3.34 -8.88 2.66
C LEU A 8 -2.39 -10.01 2.27
N LEU A 9 -2.91 -10.98 1.52
CA LEU A 9 -2.15 -12.04 0.86
C LEU A 9 -2.27 -11.89 -0.66
N ILE A 10 -1.16 -12.06 -1.37
CA ILE A 10 -1.12 -12.21 -2.83
C ILE A 10 -0.66 -13.63 -3.15
N ASP A 11 -1.43 -14.34 -3.96
CA ASP A 11 -1.04 -15.66 -4.46
C ASP A 11 -0.11 -15.53 -5.68
N ALA A 12 1.08 -16.10 -5.58
CA ALA A 12 2.14 -15.97 -6.56
C ALA A 12 2.57 -17.36 -7.05
N PRO A 13 1.86 -17.96 -8.02
CA PRO A 13 2.04 -19.37 -8.40
C PRO A 13 3.32 -19.64 -9.20
N ALA A 14 3.77 -18.67 -9.99
CA ALA A 14 5.04 -18.65 -10.71
C ALA A 14 5.35 -17.19 -11.05
N SER A 15 6.16 -16.53 -10.21
CA SER A 15 6.18 -15.07 -10.16
C SER A 15 7.57 -14.47 -9.96
N ALA A 16 7.77 -13.28 -10.52
CA ALA A 16 8.96 -12.44 -10.36
C ALA A 16 8.53 -10.97 -10.26
N LEU A 17 7.78 -10.64 -9.20
CA LEU A 17 7.02 -9.40 -9.14
C LEU A 17 7.86 -8.13 -8.94
N ASN A 18 9.11 -8.27 -8.52
CA ASN A 18 10.10 -7.21 -8.52
C ASN A 18 11.51 -7.81 -8.68
N ASN A 19 12.37 -7.12 -9.43
CA ASN A 19 13.67 -7.67 -9.78
C ASN A 19 14.78 -7.10 -8.89
N LEU A 20 15.76 -7.96 -8.57
CA LEU A 20 17.02 -7.57 -7.97
C LEU A 20 17.93 -6.85 -8.98
N GLY A 21 17.75 -7.15 -10.28
CA GLY A 21 18.70 -6.79 -11.33
C GLY A 21 19.67 -7.95 -11.54
N ASN A 22 20.94 -7.63 -11.82
CA ASN A 22 21.98 -8.63 -12.00
C ASN A 22 22.44 -9.16 -10.63
N PRO A 23 22.27 -10.46 -10.32
CA PRO A 23 22.62 -11.03 -9.01
C PRO A 23 24.14 -11.16 -8.76
N GLY A 24 25.02 -10.88 -9.74
CA GLY A 24 26.47 -10.81 -9.53
C GLY A 24 27.30 -10.54 -10.79
N GLU A 25 28.60 -10.26 -10.62
CA GLU A 25 29.54 -9.92 -11.72
C GLU A 25 29.80 -11.08 -12.72
N ARG A 26 29.49 -12.32 -12.36
CA ARG A 26 29.74 -13.51 -13.21
C ARG A 26 28.56 -13.94 -14.09
N GLU A 27 27.42 -13.26 -13.98
CA GLU A 27 26.15 -13.67 -14.58
C GLU A 27 25.56 -12.50 -15.39
N GLU A 28 26.30 -12.00 -16.39
CA GLU A 28 25.93 -10.81 -17.17
C GLU A 28 24.51 -10.83 -17.76
N ASN A 29 23.93 -12.02 -17.99
CA ASN A 29 22.59 -12.23 -18.55
C ASN A 29 21.57 -12.89 -17.59
N THR A 30 21.78 -12.81 -16.28
CA THR A 30 20.84 -13.35 -15.28
C THR A 30 20.05 -12.25 -14.59
N VAL A 31 18.73 -12.44 -14.47
CA VAL A 31 17.87 -11.54 -13.66
C VAL A 31 17.35 -12.28 -12.42
N GLY A 32 17.79 -11.84 -11.25
CA GLY A 32 17.38 -12.41 -9.96
C GLY A 32 16.10 -11.80 -9.40
N VAL A 33 15.41 -12.59 -8.55
CA VAL A 33 14.33 -12.10 -7.68
C VAL A 33 14.89 -11.59 -6.36
N LYS A 34 14.16 -10.71 -5.67
CA LYS A 34 14.60 -10.23 -4.35
C LYS A 34 14.24 -11.23 -3.24
N VAL A 35 15.21 -11.57 -2.39
CA VAL A 35 15.09 -12.58 -1.34
C VAL A 35 15.66 -12.06 -0.02
N ILE A 36 15.02 -12.41 1.10
CA ILE A 36 15.58 -12.31 2.45
C ILE A 36 16.12 -13.69 2.83
N SER A 37 17.44 -13.82 3.01
CA SER A 37 18.06 -15.08 3.43
C SER A 37 18.17 -15.15 4.95
N THR A 38 17.71 -16.25 5.52
CA THR A 38 17.74 -16.52 6.96
C THR A 38 18.21 -17.95 7.24
N LYS A 39 18.45 -18.30 8.51
CA LYS A 39 18.71 -19.71 8.90
C LYS A 39 17.54 -20.66 8.59
N ALA A 40 16.31 -20.14 8.50
CA ALA A 40 15.13 -20.92 8.15
C ALA A 40 14.97 -21.13 6.64
N GLY A 41 15.80 -20.49 5.81
CA GLY A 41 15.73 -20.53 4.36
C GLY A 41 15.52 -19.15 3.73
N ASN A 42 15.14 -19.17 2.46
CA ASN A 42 15.01 -18.01 1.60
C ASN A 42 13.55 -17.53 1.54
N PHE A 43 13.32 -16.24 1.74
CA PHE A 43 11.99 -15.63 1.70
C PHE A 43 11.94 -14.59 0.58
N PRO A 44 11.42 -14.94 -0.62
CA PRO A 44 11.16 -13.97 -1.67
C PRO A 44 10.28 -12.81 -1.16
N TYR A 45 10.52 -11.61 -1.66
CA TYR A 45 9.78 -10.45 -1.20
C TYR A 45 9.55 -9.40 -2.28
N VAL A 46 8.40 -8.73 -2.21
CA VAL A 46 8.10 -7.52 -2.95
C VAL A 46 8.28 -6.30 -2.05
N SER A 47 9.21 -5.43 -2.41
CA SER A 47 9.50 -4.22 -1.64
C SER A 47 8.27 -3.32 -1.53
N ALA A 48 8.10 -2.65 -0.39
CA ALA A 48 7.03 -1.66 -0.17
C ALA A 48 6.95 -0.61 -1.31
N GLN A 49 8.09 -0.21 -1.87
CA GLN A 49 8.13 0.75 -2.99
C GLN A 49 7.50 0.21 -4.28
N ALA A 50 7.70 -1.08 -4.58
CA ALA A 50 7.08 -1.72 -5.73
C ALA A 50 5.56 -1.80 -5.56
N PHE A 51 5.09 -2.21 -4.38
CA PHE A 51 3.65 -2.23 -4.08
C PHE A 51 3.01 -0.83 -4.15
N ARG A 52 3.67 0.19 -3.60
CA ARG A 52 3.21 1.59 -3.68
C ARG A 52 3.16 2.07 -5.13
N TYR A 53 4.13 1.70 -5.95
CA TYR A 53 4.13 2.02 -7.36
C TYR A 53 2.93 1.39 -8.08
N TRP A 54 2.66 0.09 -7.86
CA TRP A 54 1.48 -0.59 -8.43
C TRP A 54 0.18 0.13 -8.05
N LEU A 55 0.03 0.44 -6.76
CA LEU A 55 -1.15 1.13 -6.28
C LEU A 55 -1.28 2.54 -6.86
N ARG A 56 -0.19 3.32 -6.99
CA ARG A 56 -0.24 4.64 -7.64
C ARG A 56 -0.68 4.56 -9.09
N MET A 57 -0.14 3.61 -9.86
CA MET A 57 -0.56 3.38 -11.25
C MET A 57 -2.03 2.97 -11.33
N THR A 58 -2.46 2.08 -10.43
CA THR A 58 -3.86 1.67 -10.33
C THR A 58 -4.77 2.87 -10.05
N LEU A 59 -4.41 3.72 -9.09
CA LEU A 59 -5.18 4.90 -8.72
C LEU A 59 -5.30 5.87 -9.90
N GLU A 60 -4.19 6.16 -10.58
CA GLU A 60 -4.16 7.04 -11.74
C GLU A 60 -5.00 6.52 -12.92
N GLN A 61 -5.01 5.20 -13.14
CA GLN A 61 -5.69 4.59 -14.28
C GLN A 61 -7.16 4.22 -14.02
N ARG A 62 -7.51 3.89 -12.78
CA ARG A 62 -8.78 3.26 -12.42
C ARG A 62 -9.67 4.09 -11.50
N VAL A 63 -9.16 5.18 -10.93
CA VAL A 63 -9.91 6.04 -10.00
C VAL A 63 -10.01 7.45 -10.58
N PRO A 64 -11.12 7.80 -11.27
CA PRO A 64 -11.25 9.05 -12.03
C PRO A 64 -11.03 10.33 -11.22
N GLU A 65 -11.38 10.32 -9.93
CA GLU A 65 -11.21 11.46 -9.02
C GLU A 65 -9.78 11.60 -8.46
N TRP A 66 -8.90 10.62 -8.71
CA TRP A 66 -7.56 10.61 -8.16
C TRP A 66 -6.71 11.76 -8.71
N LYS A 67 -6.16 12.57 -7.79
CA LYS A 67 -5.28 13.70 -8.14
C LYS A 67 -3.82 13.30 -7.98
N ALA A 68 -3.25 12.67 -9.01
CA ALA A 68 -1.84 12.30 -9.06
C ALA A 68 -0.95 13.56 -9.09
N SER A 69 0.15 13.55 -8.33
CA SER A 69 1.14 14.61 -8.43
C SER A 69 1.99 14.41 -9.68
N PRO A 70 2.34 15.47 -10.43
CA PRO A 70 3.37 15.37 -11.47
C PRO A 70 4.70 14.95 -10.84
N ILE A 71 5.52 14.24 -11.64
CA ILE A 71 6.85 13.79 -11.26
C ILE A 71 7.89 14.62 -12.00
N PHE A 72 8.76 15.28 -11.25
CA PHE A 72 9.92 15.99 -11.78
C PHE A 72 11.17 15.11 -11.65
N ARG A 73 12.06 15.18 -12.64
CA ARG A 73 13.32 14.44 -12.67
C ARG A 73 14.48 15.41 -12.83
N GLU A 74 15.45 15.32 -11.92
CA GLU A 74 16.70 16.06 -11.97
C GLU A 74 17.85 15.06 -11.79
N GLU A 75 18.63 14.85 -12.85
CA GLU A 75 19.75 13.91 -12.87
C GLU A 75 19.38 12.51 -12.31
N LYS A 76 19.78 12.22 -11.07
CA LYS A 76 19.56 10.94 -10.37
C LYS A 76 18.42 10.98 -9.35
N ILE A 77 17.65 12.07 -9.28
CA ILE A 77 16.60 12.28 -8.29
C ILE A 77 15.26 12.45 -9.04
N ALA A 78 14.21 11.80 -8.53
CA ALA A 78 12.84 12.03 -8.94
C ALA A 78 12.02 12.44 -7.71
N TYR A 79 11.16 13.44 -7.87
CA TYR A 79 10.34 13.98 -6.78
C TYR A 79 8.99 14.46 -7.28
N THR A 80 7.99 14.45 -6.41
CA THR A 80 6.63 14.97 -6.69
C THR A 80 6.56 16.48 -6.49
N ASP A 81 5.47 17.14 -6.87
CA ASP A 81 5.29 18.58 -6.65
C ASP A 81 5.31 18.97 -5.17
N ALA A 82 5.09 18.00 -4.28
CA ALA A 82 5.04 18.18 -2.84
C ALA A 82 3.91 19.12 -2.43
N ASN A 83 2.80 19.16 -3.15
CA ASN A 83 1.63 19.97 -2.85
C ASN A 83 0.45 19.07 -2.44
N PRO A 84 0.32 18.73 -1.15
CA PRO A 84 -0.72 17.82 -0.68
C PRO A 84 -2.11 18.47 -0.64
N ILE A 85 -2.22 19.77 -0.89
CA ILE A 85 -3.50 20.48 -0.99
C ILE A 85 -4.12 20.13 -2.35
N ARG A 86 -3.33 20.25 -3.43
CA ARG A 86 -3.77 19.93 -4.81
C ARG A 86 -3.76 18.43 -5.11
N TYR A 87 -2.72 17.72 -4.67
CA TYR A 87 -2.48 16.33 -5.06
C TYR A 87 -2.71 15.36 -3.91
N TRP A 88 -3.61 14.41 -4.12
CA TRP A 88 -3.95 13.40 -3.12
C TRP A 88 -2.81 12.42 -2.90
N ASP A 89 -2.00 12.21 -3.94
CA ASP A 89 -0.80 11.42 -3.89
C ASP A 89 0.23 11.96 -2.87
N ASP A 90 0.48 13.27 -2.90
CA ASP A 90 1.38 13.94 -1.95
C ASP A 90 0.85 13.89 -0.51
N ASP A 91 -0.47 13.92 -0.33
CA ASP A 91 -1.07 13.74 0.99
C ASP A 91 -0.89 12.32 1.52
N LEU A 92 -1.40 11.32 0.78
CA LEU A 92 -1.56 9.95 1.30
C LEU A 92 -0.27 9.13 1.23
N PHE A 93 0.57 9.39 0.23
CA PHE A 93 1.85 8.71 0.09
C PHE A 93 3.03 9.57 0.57
N GLY A 94 2.83 10.83 0.92
CA GLY A 94 3.88 11.71 1.40
C GLY A 94 4.90 12.09 0.32
N TYR A 95 5.81 12.98 0.70
CA TYR A 95 6.82 13.56 -0.19
C TYR A 95 8.02 14.07 0.58
N MET A 96 9.11 14.31 -0.14
CA MET A 96 10.24 15.11 0.28
C MET A 96 10.69 15.92 -0.93
N ARG A 97 10.68 17.24 -0.81
CA ARG A 97 11.18 18.14 -1.85
C ARG A 97 12.13 19.15 -1.23
N ALA A 98 13.36 19.18 -1.73
CA ALA A 98 14.35 20.18 -1.37
C ALA A 98 14.41 21.27 -2.45
N PRO A 99 14.90 22.47 -2.12
CA PRO A 99 15.15 23.50 -3.11
C PRO A 99 16.15 23.01 -4.16
N GLY A 100 15.81 23.14 -5.44
CA GLY A 100 16.72 22.79 -6.54
C GLY A 100 17.88 23.79 -6.65
N LYS A 101 19.03 23.37 -7.20
CA LYS A 101 20.09 24.31 -7.60
C LYS A 101 19.61 25.10 -8.82
N ALA A 102 19.86 26.41 -8.84
CA ALA A 102 19.29 27.34 -9.84
C ALA A 102 19.57 26.96 -11.32
N ASP A 103 20.71 26.30 -11.60
CA ASP A 103 21.11 25.88 -12.94
C ASP A 103 20.48 24.55 -13.41
N THR A 104 20.24 23.60 -12.50
CA THR A 104 19.64 22.29 -12.82
C THR A 104 18.13 22.37 -12.99
N ALA A 105 17.48 23.23 -12.18
CA ALA A 105 16.07 23.53 -12.32
C ALA A 105 15.74 24.16 -13.69
N LYS A 106 16.69 24.82 -14.37
CA LYS A 106 16.50 25.36 -15.73
C LYS A 106 16.55 24.32 -16.84
N ARG A 107 17.31 23.23 -16.69
CA ARG A 107 17.37 22.15 -17.70
C ARG A 107 16.18 21.19 -17.61
N SER A 108 15.66 20.95 -16.40
CA SER A 108 14.39 20.23 -16.23
C SER A 108 13.20 21.04 -16.75
N ARG A 109 13.29 22.39 -16.71
CA ARG A 109 12.32 23.35 -17.31
C ARG A 109 12.17 23.25 -18.83
N GLU A 110 13.18 22.79 -19.56
CA GLU A 110 13.11 22.70 -21.02
C GLU A 110 12.47 21.39 -21.52
N GLN A 111 12.38 20.35 -20.68
CA GLN A 111 11.84 19.04 -21.06
C GLN A 111 10.36 18.83 -20.70
N ILE A 112 9.75 19.72 -19.92
CA ILE A 112 8.37 19.57 -19.47
C ILE A 112 7.64 20.92 -19.63
N SER A 113 6.63 20.96 -20.51
CA SER A 113 5.78 22.13 -20.75
C SER A 113 4.88 22.53 -19.56
N SER A 114 4.99 21.85 -18.41
CA SER A 114 4.11 21.99 -17.24
C SER A 114 4.78 22.59 -16.00
N LEU A 115 6.03 23.10 -16.10
CA LEU A 115 6.75 23.67 -14.96
C LEU A 115 6.28 25.07 -14.55
N GLU A 116 5.55 25.78 -15.40
CA GLU A 116 4.84 27.03 -15.03
C GLU A 116 3.80 26.78 -13.92
N GLU A 117 3.32 25.54 -13.75
CA GLU A 117 2.36 25.16 -12.70
C GLU A 117 2.99 24.50 -11.45
N SER A 118 4.33 24.33 -11.40
CA SER A 118 4.96 23.69 -10.23
C SER A 118 4.89 24.58 -9.01
N THR A 119 4.54 24.02 -7.85
CA THR A 119 4.47 24.78 -6.60
C THR A 119 5.88 25.23 -6.20
N PRO A 120 6.13 26.54 -6.03
CA PRO A 120 7.44 27.02 -5.59
C PRO A 120 7.89 26.40 -4.25
N VAL A 121 9.19 26.21 -4.09
CA VAL A 121 9.80 25.66 -2.87
C VAL A 121 11.07 26.43 -2.55
N LYS A 122 11.09 27.13 -1.41
CA LYS A 122 12.27 27.87 -0.91
C LYS A 122 13.07 27.07 0.12
N ASP A 123 12.39 26.22 0.89
CA ASP A 123 12.97 25.39 1.93
C ASP A 123 12.55 23.93 1.76
N THR A 124 13.30 23.01 2.34
CA THR A 124 12.94 21.59 2.29
C THR A 124 11.61 21.34 2.99
N VAL A 125 10.66 20.77 2.25
CA VAL A 125 9.37 20.30 2.76
C VAL A 125 9.34 18.78 2.78
N THR A 126 8.79 18.22 3.85
CA THR A 126 8.72 16.78 4.08
C THR A 126 7.40 16.38 4.71
N ARG A 127 6.84 15.27 4.25
CA ARG A 127 5.67 14.61 4.83
C ARG A 127 5.89 13.11 4.87
N ALA A 128 5.85 12.56 6.07
CA ALA A 128 5.76 11.11 6.23
C ALA A 128 4.42 10.61 5.69
N SER A 129 4.45 9.52 4.93
CA SER A 129 3.29 8.88 4.32
C SER A 129 2.25 8.45 5.38
N PRO A 130 1.02 9.00 5.38
CA PRO A 130 -0.09 8.50 6.19
C PRO A 130 -0.45 7.05 5.84
N PHE A 131 -0.40 6.69 4.56
CA PHE A 131 -0.57 5.33 4.10
C PHE A 131 0.75 4.56 4.18
N ARG A 132 0.81 3.59 5.09
CA ARG A 132 1.97 2.74 5.34
C ARG A 132 1.69 1.36 4.77
N VAL A 133 2.70 0.77 4.14
CA VAL A 133 2.66 -0.62 3.70
C VAL A 133 3.95 -1.30 4.10
N SER A 134 3.88 -2.56 4.47
CA SER A 134 5.07 -3.37 4.70
C SER A 134 5.67 -3.84 3.38
N THR A 135 6.90 -4.34 3.45
CA THR A 135 7.37 -5.30 2.45
C THR A 135 6.43 -6.51 2.45
N LEU A 136 6.03 -6.96 1.27
CA LEU A 136 5.30 -8.20 1.05
C LEU A 136 6.31 -9.35 1.10
N VAL A 137 6.20 -10.24 2.07
CA VAL A 137 7.18 -11.32 2.28
C VAL A 137 6.50 -12.66 2.12
N SER A 138 7.18 -13.60 1.46
CA SER A 138 6.78 -15.01 1.39
C SER A 138 6.39 -15.53 2.77
N ILE A 139 5.25 -16.20 2.89
CA ILE A 139 4.75 -16.67 4.19
C ILE A 139 5.59 -17.79 4.79
N ALA A 140 6.26 -18.56 3.92
CA ALA A 140 7.16 -19.66 4.23
C ALA A 140 8.44 -19.57 3.39
N PRO A 141 9.55 -20.21 3.80
CA PRO A 141 10.76 -20.21 3.00
C PRO A 141 10.55 -21.02 1.71
N VAL A 142 11.04 -20.51 0.59
CA VAL A 142 11.04 -21.20 -0.71
C VAL A 142 12.36 -20.94 -1.43
N ASN A 143 12.81 -21.91 -2.22
CA ASN A 143 13.95 -21.72 -3.09
C ASN A 143 13.47 -21.16 -4.43
N PRO A 144 13.93 -19.96 -4.85
CA PRO A 144 13.67 -19.49 -6.21
C PRO A 144 14.15 -20.52 -7.24
N THR A 145 13.39 -20.63 -8.32
CA THR A 145 13.72 -21.47 -9.47
C THR A 145 14.40 -20.61 -10.53
N SER A 146 15.53 -21.08 -11.05
CA SER A 146 16.16 -20.52 -12.25
C SER A 146 15.56 -21.16 -13.50
N ASP A 147 15.17 -20.34 -14.47
CA ASP A 147 14.77 -20.77 -15.80
C ASP A 147 15.70 -20.17 -16.87
N PHE A 148 16.23 -21.05 -17.70
CA PHE A 148 17.19 -20.74 -18.75
C PHE A 148 16.49 -20.77 -20.11
N GLY A 149 16.57 -19.65 -20.82
CA GLY A 149 16.07 -19.52 -22.18
C GLY A 149 17.16 -19.09 -23.15
N VAL A 150 16.94 -19.37 -24.44
CA VAL A 150 17.74 -18.82 -25.52
C VAL A 150 16.84 -18.06 -26.49
N MET A 151 17.28 -16.88 -26.93
CA MET A 151 16.69 -16.24 -28.09
C MET A 151 17.34 -16.83 -29.34
N ALA A 152 16.62 -17.67 -30.07
CA ALA A 152 17.05 -18.25 -31.34
C ALA A 152 15.89 -18.27 -32.34
N ARG A 153 16.16 -17.91 -33.59
CA ARG A 153 15.22 -18.04 -34.72
C ARG A 153 15.74 -18.99 -35.80
N HIS A 154 16.52 -19.98 -35.39
CA HIS A 154 17.27 -20.89 -36.28
C HIS A 154 18.28 -20.19 -37.21
N GLU A 155 18.60 -18.92 -36.94
CA GLU A 155 19.61 -18.12 -37.64
C GLU A 155 20.58 -17.52 -36.61
N GLY A 156 21.87 -17.58 -36.90
CA GLY A 156 22.92 -17.06 -36.01
C GLY A 156 23.13 -17.84 -34.71
N ASN A 157 23.94 -17.28 -33.81
CA ASN A 157 24.24 -17.90 -32.52
C ASN A 157 23.14 -17.57 -31.50
N PRO A 158 22.58 -18.57 -30.78
CA PRO A 158 21.62 -18.35 -29.71
C PRO A 158 22.19 -17.44 -28.62
N VAL A 159 21.41 -16.47 -28.16
CA VAL A 159 21.79 -15.61 -27.03
C VAL A 159 21.14 -16.16 -25.76
N PRO A 160 21.93 -16.62 -24.77
CA PRO A 160 21.40 -17.16 -23.52
C PRO A 160 20.91 -16.05 -22.59
N HIS A 161 19.82 -16.31 -21.89
CA HIS A 161 19.25 -15.46 -20.85
C HIS A 161 18.65 -16.35 -19.75
N GLU A 162 19.02 -16.06 -18.51
CA GLU A 162 18.50 -16.77 -17.34
C GLU A 162 17.70 -15.80 -16.46
N HIS A 163 16.66 -16.32 -15.81
CA HIS A 163 15.94 -15.53 -14.83
C HIS A 163 15.39 -16.41 -13.71
N GLN A 164 15.22 -15.80 -12.55
CA GLN A 164 14.62 -16.46 -11.40
C GLN A 164 13.14 -16.12 -11.28
N PHE A 165 12.38 -17.07 -10.73
CA PHE A 165 11.00 -16.89 -10.31
C PHE A 165 10.73 -17.72 -9.04
N TYR A 166 9.59 -17.51 -8.41
CA TYR A 166 9.21 -18.24 -7.20
C TYR A 166 7.72 -18.59 -7.21
N ARG A 167 7.38 -19.65 -6.46
CA ARG A 167 6.02 -19.98 -6.08
C ARG A 167 5.84 -19.74 -4.59
N THR A 168 4.92 -18.85 -4.19
CA THR A 168 4.59 -18.62 -2.77
C THR A 168 3.28 -17.86 -2.60
N THR A 169 2.84 -17.69 -1.36
CA THR A 169 1.91 -16.63 -0.98
C THR A 169 2.67 -15.53 -0.26
N LEU A 170 2.52 -14.29 -0.74
CA LEU A 170 3.14 -13.11 -0.16
C LEU A 170 2.20 -12.47 0.86
N LYS A 171 2.67 -12.26 2.09
CA LYS A 171 1.94 -11.55 3.15
C LYS A 171 2.43 -10.12 3.28
N GLY A 172 1.51 -9.17 3.27
CA GLY A 172 1.78 -7.75 3.49
C GLY A 172 0.83 -7.13 4.51
N LEU A 173 1.28 -6.03 5.12
CA LEU A 173 0.50 -5.20 6.02
C LEU A 173 0.26 -3.84 5.37
N PHE A 174 -0.86 -3.22 5.68
CA PHE A 174 -1.14 -1.83 5.38
C PHE A 174 -1.77 -1.13 6.57
N SER A 175 -1.55 0.17 6.67
CA SER A 175 -2.20 1.03 7.66
C SER A 175 -2.39 2.42 7.08
N LEU A 176 -3.54 3.03 7.32
CA LEU A 176 -3.81 4.42 6.99
C LEU A 176 -4.12 5.21 8.26
N ASP A 177 -3.32 6.24 8.53
CA ASP A 177 -3.61 7.22 9.58
C ASP A 177 -4.72 8.18 9.13
N LEU A 178 -5.95 7.98 9.61
CA LEU A 178 -7.13 8.74 9.19
C LEU A 178 -7.08 10.20 9.69
N TRP A 179 -6.45 10.44 10.84
CA TRP A 179 -6.25 11.79 11.37
C TRP A 179 -5.30 12.61 10.49
N ALA A 180 -4.23 11.97 10.03
CA ALA A 180 -3.24 12.62 9.17
C ALA A 180 -3.77 12.93 7.77
N CYS A 181 -4.73 12.16 7.23
CA CYS A 181 -5.31 12.39 5.90
C CYS A 181 -5.92 13.80 5.81
N GLY A 182 -5.39 14.63 4.91
CA GLY A 182 -5.80 16.03 4.76
C GLY A 182 -5.46 16.95 5.93
N THR A 183 -4.59 16.53 6.86
CA THR A 183 -4.06 17.36 7.95
C THR A 183 -2.57 17.59 7.73
N PHE A 184 -2.16 18.86 7.63
CA PHE A 184 -0.80 19.24 7.23
C PHE A 184 -0.16 20.18 8.25
N SER A 185 0.97 19.76 8.78
CA SER A 185 1.73 20.53 9.77
C SER A 185 2.65 21.55 9.10
N TYR A 186 2.74 22.75 9.68
CA TYR A 186 3.75 23.77 9.35
C TYR A 186 4.87 23.83 10.41
N ARG A 187 4.95 22.84 11.31
CA ARG A 187 6.05 22.72 12.28
C ARG A 187 7.39 22.59 11.55
N ASN A 188 8.34 23.43 11.93
CA ASN A 188 9.70 23.36 11.39
C ASN A 188 10.50 22.20 12.03
N ARG A 189 10.16 20.96 11.65
CA ARG A 189 10.81 19.72 12.08
C ARG A 189 10.78 18.72 10.92
N THR A 190 11.89 18.01 10.69
CA THR A 190 11.98 16.97 9.64
C THR A 190 10.85 15.95 9.74
N GLY A 191 10.19 15.66 8.62
CA GLY A 191 9.01 14.79 8.54
C GLY A 191 7.68 15.46 8.89
N PHE A 192 7.73 16.64 9.50
CA PHE A 192 6.56 17.39 9.99
C PHE A 192 6.42 18.79 9.37
N ARG A 193 7.40 19.27 8.59
CA ARG A 193 7.28 20.50 7.80
C ARG A 193 6.60 20.19 6.47
N ASN A 194 5.29 19.96 6.52
CA ASN A 194 4.50 19.65 5.33
C ASN A 194 4.26 20.93 4.51
N LEU A 195 3.92 22.03 5.19
CA LEU A 195 3.64 23.31 4.56
C LEU A 195 4.79 24.29 4.80
N ASP A 196 5.36 24.83 3.73
CA ASP A 196 6.15 26.05 3.75
C ASP A 196 5.26 27.29 3.54
N GLU A 197 5.83 28.49 3.51
CA GLU A 197 5.08 29.75 3.39
C GLU A 197 4.11 29.75 2.22
N GLU A 198 4.54 29.24 1.06
CA GLU A 198 3.70 29.18 -0.14
C GLU A 198 2.51 28.24 0.07
N ARG A 199 2.75 27.04 0.61
CA ARG A 199 1.67 26.08 0.89
C ARG A 199 0.75 26.54 2.02
N VAL A 200 1.24 27.32 2.99
CA VAL A 200 0.40 27.96 4.02
C VAL A 200 -0.55 28.98 3.39
N ARG A 201 -0.08 29.76 2.41
CA ARG A 201 -0.96 30.66 1.64
C ARG A 201 -2.02 29.87 0.86
N LEU A 202 -1.59 28.86 0.11
CA LEU A 202 -2.48 28.02 -0.70
C LEU A 202 -3.58 27.35 0.11
N ILE A 203 -3.24 26.82 1.31
CA ILE A 203 -4.26 26.17 2.14
C ILE A 203 -5.21 27.19 2.80
N GLY A 204 -4.75 28.42 3.04
CA GLY A 204 -5.60 29.51 3.56
C GLY A 204 -6.71 29.91 2.59
N ASP A 205 -6.51 29.70 1.30
CA ASP A 205 -7.52 29.97 0.26
C ASP A 205 -8.55 28.83 0.10
N VAL A 206 -8.36 27.70 0.79
CA VAL A 206 -9.29 26.56 0.73
C VAL A 206 -10.55 26.84 1.58
N PRO A 207 -11.75 26.89 0.99
CA PRO A 207 -12.98 27.14 1.75
C PRO A 207 -13.22 26.07 2.82
N GLY A 208 -13.50 26.49 4.05
CA GLY A 208 -13.82 25.58 5.16
C GLY A 208 -12.62 24.83 5.74
N VAL A 209 -11.39 25.26 5.42
CA VAL A 209 -10.19 24.78 6.11
C VAL A 209 -10.25 25.12 7.60
N GLU A 210 -9.84 24.18 8.44
CA GLU A 210 -9.70 24.36 9.88
C GLU A 210 -8.23 24.64 10.23
N HIS A 211 -7.98 25.68 11.03
CA HIS A 211 -6.65 25.95 11.60
C HIS A 211 -6.54 25.33 12.99
N LEU A 212 -5.72 24.29 13.11
CA LEU A 212 -5.44 23.60 14.36
C LEU A 212 -4.21 24.25 15.02
N GLU A 213 -4.41 25.38 15.68
CA GLU A 213 -3.33 26.21 16.23
C GLU A 213 -2.42 25.43 17.20
N ASN A 214 -3.02 24.68 18.13
CA ASN A 214 -2.31 23.83 19.10
C ASN A 214 -1.44 22.75 18.43
N GLU A 215 -1.87 22.28 17.26
CA GLU A 215 -1.14 21.28 16.49
C GLU A 215 -0.15 21.89 15.50
N LYS A 216 -0.19 23.21 15.31
CA LYS A 216 0.54 23.89 14.23
C LYS A 216 0.27 23.24 12.87
N SER A 217 -1.02 23.00 12.59
CA SER A 217 -1.49 22.32 11.39
C SER A 217 -2.71 23.01 10.79
N TYR A 218 -2.95 22.76 9.51
CA TYR A 218 -4.21 23.04 8.84
C TYR A 218 -4.87 21.73 8.43
N ARG A 219 -6.20 21.68 8.48
CA ARG A 219 -7.00 20.51 8.13
C ARG A 219 -8.02 20.86 7.07
N LEU A 220 -8.04 20.06 6.01
CA LEU A 220 -9.01 20.18 4.93
C LEU A 220 -10.43 19.83 5.41
N PRO A 221 -11.47 20.35 4.73
CA PRO A 221 -12.86 19.97 5.00
C PRO A 221 -13.05 18.45 5.03
N LYS A 222 -13.93 17.97 5.92
CA LYS A 222 -14.17 16.54 6.11
C LYS A 222 -14.53 15.81 4.82
N ALA A 223 -15.31 16.42 3.93
CA ALA A 223 -15.67 15.85 2.64
C ALA A 223 -14.45 15.59 1.74
N GLU A 224 -13.48 16.50 1.70
CA GLU A 224 -12.24 16.30 0.95
C GLU A 224 -11.38 15.18 1.53
N ARG A 225 -11.29 15.13 2.87
CA ARG A 225 -10.57 14.08 3.59
C ARG A 225 -11.17 12.71 3.29
N LEU A 226 -12.50 12.61 3.35
CA LEU A 226 -13.23 11.38 3.07
C LEU A 226 -13.05 10.92 1.61
N ALA A 227 -13.12 11.84 0.66
CA ALA A 227 -12.91 11.53 -0.76
C ALA A 227 -11.52 10.90 -1.02
N ARG A 228 -10.47 11.43 -0.36
CA ARG A 228 -9.10 10.88 -0.45
C ARG A 228 -9.01 9.45 0.09
N VAL A 229 -9.59 9.20 1.26
CA VAL A 229 -9.62 7.87 1.87
C VAL A 229 -10.37 6.88 0.97
N LYS A 230 -11.56 7.27 0.50
CA LYS A 230 -12.38 6.42 -0.38
C LYS A 230 -11.64 6.08 -1.67
N ALA A 231 -11.03 7.06 -2.33
CA ALA A 231 -10.29 6.84 -3.56
C ALA A 231 -9.12 5.86 -3.37
N LEU A 232 -8.38 5.97 -2.26
CA LEU A 232 -7.30 5.03 -1.94
C LEU A 232 -7.81 3.58 -1.88
N PHE A 233 -8.91 3.34 -1.16
CA PHE A 233 -9.46 1.99 -1.00
C PHE A 233 -10.22 1.49 -2.23
N THR A 234 -10.79 2.38 -3.05
CA THR A 234 -11.26 2.06 -4.41
C THR A 234 -10.11 1.58 -5.29
N GLY A 235 -8.92 2.17 -5.16
CA GLY A 235 -7.70 1.69 -5.83
C GLY A 235 -7.24 0.33 -5.30
N MET A 236 -7.24 0.12 -3.98
CA MET A 236 -6.91 -1.18 -3.37
C MET A 236 -7.83 -2.31 -3.85
N ALA A 237 -9.11 -2.01 -4.10
CA ALA A 237 -10.09 -2.96 -4.64
C ALA A 237 -9.81 -3.39 -6.09
N GLN A 238 -8.97 -2.64 -6.81
CA GLN A 238 -8.69 -2.80 -8.24
C GLN A 238 -7.19 -2.94 -8.52
N LEU A 239 -6.42 -3.37 -7.53
CA LEU A 239 -4.96 -3.39 -7.59
C LEU A 239 -4.44 -4.12 -8.83
N GLU A 240 -3.66 -3.40 -9.64
CA GLU A 240 -2.96 -3.88 -10.83
C GLU A 240 -1.47 -3.57 -10.71
N GLY A 241 -0.61 -4.44 -11.24
CA GLY A 241 0.84 -4.27 -11.15
C GLY A 241 1.63 -5.54 -11.39
N GLY A 242 2.74 -5.68 -10.68
CA GLY A 242 3.71 -6.76 -10.85
C GLY A 242 4.73 -6.49 -11.97
N ALA A 243 5.95 -6.97 -11.77
CA ALA A 243 6.97 -7.01 -12.82
C ALA A 243 6.90 -8.34 -13.59
N LYS A 244 7.49 -8.36 -14.79
CA LYS A 244 7.63 -9.55 -15.64
C LYS A 244 6.30 -10.23 -16.00
N GLN A 245 5.17 -9.51 -15.99
CA GLN A 245 3.84 -10.03 -16.29
C GLN A 245 3.72 -10.74 -17.66
N THR A 246 4.49 -10.32 -18.67
CA THR A 246 4.52 -10.99 -19.97
C THR A 246 5.06 -12.43 -19.90
N LEU A 247 5.97 -12.69 -18.96
CA LEU A 247 6.62 -13.99 -18.78
C LEU A 247 6.00 -14.80 -17.64
N HIS A 248 5.69 -14.11 -16.54
CA HIS A 248 5.15 -14.63 -15.29
C HIS A 248 3.83 -13.93 -14.97
N TYR A 249 2.80 -14.21 -15.76
CA TYR A 249 1.49 -13.58 -15.58
C TYR A 249 0.93 -13.96 -14.21
N THR A 250 0.99 -13.01 -13.28
CA THR A 250 0.59 -13.17 -11.89
C THR A 250 -0.52 -12.20 -11.58
N ASP A 251 -1.65 -12.72 -11.12
CA ASP A 251 -2.71 -11.92 -10.54
C ASP A 251 -2.24 -11.35 -9.19
N VAL A 252 -2.10 -10.02 -9.12
CA VAL A 252 -1.66 -9.32 -7.90
C VAL A 252 -2.84 -8.87 -7.04
N SER A 253 -4.08 -9.15 -7.45
CA SER A 253 -5.25 -8.90 -6.62
C SER A 253 -5.15 -9.69 -5.31
N PRO A 254 -5.58 -9.13 -4.17
CA PRO A 254 -5.50 -9.86 -2.91
C PRO A 254 -6.33 -11.14 -2.96
N ALA A 255 -5.73 -12.28 -2.63
CA ALA A 255 -6.43 -13.56 -2.47
C ALA A 255 -7.16 -13.63 -1.12
N LEU A 256 -6.57 -12.99 -0.10
CA LEU A 256 -7.14 -12.78 1.24
C LEU A 256 -6.82 -11.35 1.69
N VAL A 257 -7.77 -10.68 2.37
CA VAL A 257 -7.55 -9.43 3.08
C VAL A 257 -8.33 -9.46 4.40
N ILE A 258 -7.74 -8.95 5.49
CA ILE A 258 -8.40 -8.76 6.79
C ILE A 258 -8.09 -7.35 7.26
N PHE A 259 -9.10 -6.52 7.50
CA PHE A 259 -8.90 -5.15 7.95
C PHE A 259 -10.08 -4.58 8.72
N ALA A 260 -9.82 -3.52 9.49
CA ALA A 260 -10.82 -2.78 10.25
C ALA A 260 -10.34 -1.35 10.52
N VAL A 261 -11.26 -0.48 10.93
CA VAL A 261 -10.94 0.80 11.55
C VAL A 261 -10.62 0.55 13.03
N THR A 262 -9.47 1.04 13.49
CA THR A 262 -8.94 0.80 14.84
C THR A 262 -8.46 2.10 15.50
N LYS A 263 -8.61 2.24 16.81
CA LYS A 263 -7.92 3.25 17.62
C LYS A 263 -6.45 2.86 17.79
N GLY A 264 -5.57 3.83 17.60
CA GLY A 264 -4.13 3.63 17.76
C GLY A 264 -3.48 2.94 16.56
N GLY A 265 -2.19 3.21 16.36
CA GLY A 265 -1.44 2.81 15.16
C GLY A 265 -0.76 1.44 15.21
N ASN A 266 -1.07 0.61 16.22
CA ASN A 266 -0.50 -0.73 16.36
C ASN A 266 -1.29 -1.73 15.51
N HIS A 267 -0.57 -2.61 14.83
CA HIS A 267 -1.19 -3.56 13.90
C HIS A 267 -1.75 -4.79 14.64
N ILE A 268 -3.08 -4.98 14.61
CA ILE A 268 -3.73 -6.05 15.39
C ILE A 268 -3.79 -7.41 14.68
N PHE A 269 -3.73 -7.44 13.34
CA PHE A 269 -3.93 -8.68 12.58
C PHE A 269 -2.63 -9.41 12.17
N HIS A 270 -1.44 -8.91 12.48
CA HIS A 270 -0.19 -9.41 11.88
C HIS A 270 0.04 -10.92 12.12
N HIS A 271 -0.33 -11.38 13.32
CA HIS A 271 -0.15 -12.75 13.79
C HIS A 271 -1.35 -13.66 13.52
N THR A 272 -2.46 -13.14 12.98
CA THR A 272 -3.66 -13.94 12.70
C THR A 272 -3.51 -14.79 11.44
N VAL A 273 -2.50 -14.51 10.61
CA VAL A 273 -2.18 -15.27 9.41
C VAL A 273 -0.69 -15.67 9.41
N GLY A 274 -0.43 -16.96 9.23
CA GLY A 274 0.91 -17.53 9.21
C GLY A 274 1.02 -18.71 8.25
N ALA A 275 2.16 -19.40 8.28
CA ALA A 275 2.35 -20.64 7.55
C ALA A 275 2.01 -21.85 8.43
N ASN A 276 1.34 -22.84 7.84
CA ASN A 276 1.15 -24.14 8.43
C ASN A 276 2.43 -25.00 8.32
N ARG A 277 2.36 -26.25 8.80
CA ARG A 277 3.51 -27.17 8.83
C ARG A 277 4.11 -27.47 7.45
N VAL A 278 3.35 -27.34 6.38
CA VAL A 278 3.80 -27.60 4.99
C VAL A 278 4.11 -26.30 4.24
N GLY A 279 4.09 -25.15 4.91
CA GLY A 279 4.44 -23.86 4.32
C GLY A 279 3.30 -23.18 3.56
N LEU A 280 2.06 -23.68 3.64
CA LEU A 280 0.89 -23.03 3.06
C LEU A 280 0.28 -22.03 4.06
N PRO A 281 -0.40 -20.97 3.59
CA PRO A 281 -1.08 -20.03 4.47
C PRO A 281 -2.16 -20.70 5.32
N GLU A 282 -2.24 -20.26 6.58
CA GLU A 282 -3.31 -20.60 7.51
C GLU A 282 -3.80 -19.34 8.23
N ILE A 283 -5.12 -19.24 8.40
CA ILE A 283 -5.70 -18.31 9.39
C ILE A 283 -5.68 -19.01 10.74
N LYS A 284 -4.99 -18.40 11.69
CA LYS A 284 -4.87 -18.88 13.07
C LYS A 284 -6.09 -18.41 13.87
N ILE A 285 -7.15 -19.23 13.88
CA ILE A 285 -8.44 -18.89 14.48
C ILE A 285 -8.32 -18.39 15.92
N GLU A 286 -7.53 -19.07 16.75
CA GLU A 286 -7.36 -18.66 18.15
C GLU A 286 -6.62 -17.32 18.28
N ALA A 287 -5.61 -17.07 17.45
CA ALA A 287 -4.92 -15.78 17.43
C ALA A 287 -5.85 -14.65 16.94
N LEU A 288 -6.74 -14.94 15.97
CA LEU A 288 -7.77 -13.99 15.54
C LEU A 288 -8.78 -13.73 16.66
N ARG A 289 -9.28 -14.77 17.33
CA ARG A 289 -10.20 -14.65 18.47
C ARG A 289 -9.59 -13.77 19.57
N ASP A 290 -8.33 -14.01 19.92
CA ASP A 290 -7.63 -13.19 20.90
C ASP A 290 -7.45 -11.75 20.43
N ALA A 291 -7.07 -11.51 19.16
CA ALA A 291 -6.97 -10.17 18.63
C ALA A 291 -8.31 -9.41 18.72
N LEU A 292 -9.42 -10.05 18.33
CA LEU A 292 -10.75 -9.42 18.37
C LEU A 292 -11.22 -9.13 19.80
N ARG A 293 -10.92 -10.03 20.75
CA ARG A 293 -11.27 -9.86 22.16
C ARG A 293 -10.40 -8.81 22.86
N VAL A 294 -9.08 -8.87 22.68
CA VAL A 294 -8.11 -8.00 23.36
C VAL A 294 -8.22 -6.56 22.88
N PHE A 295 -8.53 -6.35 21.59
CA PHE A 295 -8.66 -5.02 20.99
C PHE A 295 -10.11 -4.58 20.78
N ALA A 296 -11.09 -5.22 21.43
CA ALA A 296 -12.52 -4.99 21.18
C ALA A 296 -12.93 -3.52 21.35
N ASP A 297 -12.43 -2.83 22.37
CA ASP A 297 -12.67 -1.41 22.67
C ASP A 297 -11.98 -0.43 21.68
N GLY A 298 -10.96 -0.94 20.99
CA GLY A 298 -10.20 -0.24 19.98
C GLY A 298 -10.73 -0.41 18.57
N ILE A 299 -11.53 -1.44 18.27
CA ILE A 299 -12.06 -1.68 16.93
C ILE A 299 -13.34 -0.86 16.72
N LEU A 300 -13.33 0.03 15.72
CA LEU A 300 -14.38 1.04 15.48
C LEU A 300 -15.31 0.70 14.31
N SER A 301 -15.00 -0.36 13.58
CA SER A 301 -15.81 -0.84 12.46
C SER A 301 -16.03 -2.35 12.62
N PRO A 302 -16.91 -2.96 11.82
CA PRO A 302 -16.83 -4.38 11.52
C PRO A 302 -15.42 -4.75 11.03
N VAL A 303 -15.04 -6.01 11.20
CA VAL A 303 -13.83 -6.57 10.59
C VAL A 303 -14.18 -7.07 9.21
N TYR A 304 -13.64 -6.41 8.19
CA TYR A 304 -13.82 -6.78 6.80
C TYR A 304 -12.83 -7.90 6.48
N VAL A 305 -13.36 -9.05 6.07
CA VAL A 305 -12.57 -10.17 5.56
C VAL A 305 -12.97 -10.42 4.12
N GLY A 306 -12.02 -10.23 3.22
CA GLY A 306 -12.18 -10.63 1.84
C GLY A 306 -11.42 -11.91 1.59
N TRP A 307 -12.05 -12.94 1.04
CA TRP A 307 -11.38 -14.19 0.65
C TRP A 307 -11.93 -14.65 -0.71
N VAL A 308 -11.05 -14.86 -1.70
CA VAL A 308 -11.42 -15.39 -3.02
C VAL A 308 -11.87 -16.85 -2.92
N LYS A 309 -12.85 -17.27 -3.72
CA LYS A 309 -13.24 -18.70 -3.85
C LYS A 309 -12.28 -19.40 -4.81
N GLY A 310 -11.88 -20.63 -4.53
CA GLY A 310 -10.84 -21.35 -5.28
C GLY A 310 -9.44 -21.23 -4.68
N TYR A 311 -9.27 -20.45 -3.61
CA TYR A 311 -8.01 -20.29 -2.90
C TYR A 311 -8.16 -20.79 -1.46
N LEU A 312 -7.58 -21.95 -1.16
CA LEU A 312 -7.65 -22.60 0.16
C LEU A 312 -9.10 -22.87 0.63
N ASP A 313 -9.94 -23.42 -0.23
CA ASP A 313 -11.39 -23.57 0.01
C ASP A 313 -11.75 -24.39 1.26
N GLU A 314 -10.98 -25.43 1.61
CA GLU A 314 -11.21 -26.19 2.84
C GLU A 314 -11.00 -25.33 4.10
N ALA A 315 -9.95 -24.50 4.10
CA ALA A 315 -9.67 -23.57 5.19
C ALA A 315 -10.72 -22.46 5.24
N ARG A 316 -11.17 -21.99 4.07
CA ARG A 316 -12.25 -21.01 3.96
C ARG A 316 -13.58 -21.56 4.51
N ALA A 317 -13.95 -22.78 4.18
CA ALA A 317 -15.18 -23.40 4.69
C ALA A 317 -15.16 -23.52 6.22
N SER A 318 -14.01 -23.89 6.79
CA SER A 318 -13.80 -23.92 8.24
C SER A 318 -13.91 -22.51 8.85
N PHE A 319 -13.40 -21.50 8.16
CA PHE A 319 -13.49 -20.10 8.58
C PHE A 319 -14.93 -19.56 8.51
N GLU A 320 -15.70 -19.94 7.49
CA GLU A 320 -17.13 -19.60 7.35
C GLU A 320 -17.95 -20.14 8.54
N GLN A 321 -17.69 -21.37 8.97
CA GLN A 321 -18.30 -21.95 10.18
C GLN A 321 -17.91 -21.16 11.44
N PHE A 322 -16.61 -20.86 11.60
CA PHE A 322 -16.13 -20.04 12.72
C PHE A 322 -16.83 -18.67 12.76
N ILE A 323 -17.00 -18.00 11.62
CA ILE A 323 -17.67 -16.68 11.57
C ILE A 323 -19.14 -16.81 11.98
N ALA A 324 -19.85 -17.84 11.53
CA ALA A 324 -21.25 -18.04 11.89
C ALA A 324 -21.40 -18.16 13.42
N ASP A 325 -20.58 -19.01 14.04
CA ASP A 325 -20.59 -19.21 15.50
C ASP A 325 -20.13 -17.95 16.26
N TYR A 326 -19.09 -17.28 15.77
CA TYR A 326 -18.55 -16.06 16.38
C TYR A 326 -19.57 -14.91 16.32
N ASN A 327 -20.12 -14.62 15.14
CA ASN A 327 -21.04 -13.49 14.94
C ASN A 327 -22.36 -13.68 15.69
N ALA A 328 -22.80 -14.93 15.92
CA ALA A 328 -23.98 -15.22 16.74
C ALA A 328 -23.85 -14.70 18.18
N HIS A 329 -22.62 -14.60 18.70
CA HIS A 329 -22.35 -14.17 20.07
C HIS A 329 -21.68 -12.79 20.17
N ALA A 330 -21.14 -12.28 19.05
CA ALA A 330 -20.31 -11.07 19.05
C ALA A 330 -21.02 -9.84 19.64
N SER A 331 -22.26 -9.57 19.21
CA SER A 331 -23.04 -8.43 19.70
C SER A 331 -23.30 -8.50 21.21
N ALA A 332 -23.68 -9.67 21.73
CA ALA A 332 -23.92 -9.88 23.16
C ALA A 332 -22.66 -9.72 24.02
N GLN A 333 -21.48 -9.93 23.43
CA GLN A 333 -20.18 -9.82 24.11
C GLN A 333 -19.45 -8.50 23.82
N ASN A 334 -20.11 -7.54 23.15
CA ASN A 334 -19.51 -6.29 22.71
C ASN A 334 -18.23 -6.49 21.87
N LEU A 335 -18.22 -7.54 21.03
CA LEU A 335 -17.15 -7.85 20.11
C LEU A 335 -17.51 -7.38 18.69
N PRO A 336 -16.52 -6.99 17.86
CA PRO A 336 -16.78 -6.55 16.50
C PRO A 336 -17.27 -7.72 15.63
N GLN A 337 -18.24 -7.46 14.76
CA GLN A 337 -18.70 -8.45 13.78
C GLN A 337 -17.69 -8.65 12.65
N ILE A 338 -17.58 -9.87 12.14
CA ILE A 338 -16.77 -10.20 10.97
C ILE A 338 -17.68 -10.25 9.73
N ARG A 339 -17.33 -9.50 8.68
CA ARG A 339 -18.02 -9.53 7.38
C ARG A 339 -17.13 -10.22 6.37
N LEU A 340 -17.50 -11.44 5.97
CA LEU A 340 -16.80 -12.20 4.94
C LEU A 340 -17.41 -11.98 3.55
N SER A 341 -16.58 -11.65 2.57
CA SER A 341 -16.99 -11.45 1.18
C SER A 341 -15.83 -11.74 0.20
N HIS A 342 -15.97 -11.38 -1.08
CA HIS A 342 -14.81 -11.28 -1.96
C HIS A 342 -13.91 -10.09 -1.56
N PRO A 343 -12.57 -10.11 -1.75
CA PRO A 343 -11.68 -8.98 -1.44
C PRO A 343 -12.09 -7.64 -2.06
N ARG A 344 -12.48 -7.67 -3.33
CA ARG A 344 -13.03 -6.48 -4.01
C ARG A 344 -14.27 -5.93 -3.30
N GLU A 345 -15.21 -6.81 -2.95
CA GLU A 345 -16.43 -6.42 -2.23
C GLU A 345 -16.15 -5.91 -0.82
N ALA A 346 -15.15 -6.47 -0.13
CA ALA A 346 -14.76 -6.03 1.20
C ALA A 346 -14.28 -4.57 1.18
N PHE A 347 -13.41 -4.22 0.23
CA PHE A 347 -12.98 -2.83 0.03
C PHE A 347 -14.12 -1.92 -0.41
N THR A 348 -14.97 -2.36 -1.36
CA THR A 348 -16.12 -1.56 -1.81
C THR A 348 -17.13 -1.31 -0.68
N THR A 349 -17.39 -2.30 0.16
CA THR A 349 -18.26 -2.16 1.34
C THR A 349 -17.65 -1.17 2.33
N PHE A 350 -16.34 -1.26 2.59
CA PHE A 350 -15.66 -0.27 3.43
C PHE A 350 -15.78 1.16 2.87
N VAL A 351 -15.63 1.34 1.56
CA VAL A 351 -15.80 2.64 0.89
C VAL A 351 -17.22 3.19 1.04
N GLN A 352 -18.24 2.33 1.06
CA GLN A 352 -19.63 2.71 1.33
C GLN A 352 -19.86 3.04 2.81
N ASP A 353 -19.31 2.23 3.72
CA ASP A 353 -19.42 2.44 5.17
C ASP A 353 -18.74 3.75 5.61
N CYS A 354 -17.69 4.18 4.91
CA CYS A 354 -17.07 5.50 5.11
C CYS A 354 -18.08 6.67 4.99
N ASP A 355 -19.09 6.56 4.12
CA ASP A 355 -20.13 7.60 3.98
C ASP A 355 -21.10 7.61 5.18
N GLN A 356 -21.28 6.46 5.83
CA GLN A 356 -22.15 6.29 6.98
C GLN A 356 -21.44 6.62 8.30
N HIS A 357 -20.11 6.52 8.32
CA HIS A 357 -19.26 6.71 9.49
C HIS A 357 -18.19 7.81 9.32
N PRO A 358 -18.57 9.06 9.01
CA PRO A 358 -17.64 10.17 8.83
C PRO A 358 -16.87 10.53 10.12
N GLU A 359 -17.33 10.06 11.29
CA GLU A 359 -16.65 10.18 12.58
C GLU A 359 -15.34 9.40 12.67
N TRP A 360 -15.09 8.42 11.78
CA TRP A 360 -13.80 7.72 11.75
C TRP A 360 -12.62 8.65 11.38
N LEU A 361 -12.90 9.83 10.82
CA LEU A 361 -11.89 10.85 10.51
C LEU A 361 -11.57 11.78 11.69
N ASP A 362 -12.25 11.65 12.82
CA ASP A 362 -12.13 12.55 13.98
C ASP A 362 -11.14 12.08 15.06
#